data_AF-N1WQA5-F1
#
_entry.id   AF-N1WQA5-F1
#
_cell.length_a   1.000
_cell.length_b   1.000
_cell.length_c   1.000
_cell.angle_alpha   90.00
_cell.angle_beta   90.00
_cell.angle_gamma   90.00
#
_symmetry.space_group_name_H-M   'P 1'
#
loop_
_entity.id
_entity.type
_entity.pdbx_description
1 polymer ?
#
loop_
_entity_poly.entity_id
_entity_poly.type
_entity_poly.pdbx_seq_one_letter_code
_entity_poly.pdbx_strand_id
1 'polypeptide(L)'
;MRDFPNSFDSFLKKHNLSNDVSKSAFFKLVKEDVILRNDFAYLSLIDDLEIFFDYKLILDKKIDHYFPKRGRHKKWKRFQESSKLIIADLTGNKIKSLIFFVMFFIMLFLLVDFMINTRDLFAFAIMHPGTFTIPLLLIIFSIIGLNQIVKKIGLNKRFPLNYRDETMKGLAFKILTDNRNNIKYDFENFYDDKFELLKKAQMNRELE
;
A
#
# COMPACT_ATOMS: atom_id res chain seq x y z
N MET A 1 20.16 2.44 -5.55
CA MET A 1 19.26 2.11 -4.41
C MET A 1 20.11 2.04 -3.16
N ARG A 2 19.61 2.42 -1.99
CA ARG A 2 20.33 2.24 -0.72
C ARG A 2 20.41 0.75 -0.38
N ASP A 3 21.57 0.29 0.08
CA ASP A 3 21.74 -1.09 0.54
C ASP A 3 21.16 -1.25 1.94
N PHE A 4 20.29 -2.25 2.09
CA PHE A 4 19.66 -2.60 3.37
C PHE A 4 20.36 -3.81 3.97
N PRO A 5 20.45 -3.89 5.32
CA PRO A 5 21.00 -5.06 5.98
C PRO A 5 20.14 -6.30 5.71
N ASN A 6 20.79 -7.46 5.57
CA ASN A 6 20.15 -8.75 5.30
C ASN A 6 20.17 -9.70 6.50
N SER A 7 20.82 -9.29 7.60
CA SER A 7 20.87 -9.98 8.89
C SER A 7 21.04 -8.98 10.03
N PHE A 8 20.74 -9.41 11.26
CA PHE A 8 20.93 -8.57 12.44
C PHE A 8 22.41 -8.19 12.64
N ASP A 9 23.35 -9.11 12.40
CA ASP A 9 24.79 -8.80 12.41
C ASP A 9 25.18 -7.73 11.38
N SER A 10 24.70 -7.87 10.14
CA SER A 10 24.99 -6.90 9.09
C SER A 10 24.44 -5.52 9.46
N PHE A 11 23.30 -5.48 10.17
CA PHE A 11 22.70 -4.26 10.69
C PHE A 11 23.58 -3.64 11.79
N LEU A 12 23.99 -4.41 12.79
CA LEU A 12 24.84 -3.92 13.88
C LEU A 12 26.17 -3.38 13.34
N LYS A 13 26.84 -4.14 12.45
CA LYS A 13 28.09 -3.71 11.79
C LYS A 13 27.91 -2.44 10.97
N LYS A 14 26.83 -2.34 10.18
CA LYS A 14 26.56 -1.17 9.33
C LYS A 14 26.39 0.12 10.15
N HIS A 15 25.85 0.01 11.35
CA HIS A 15 25.57 1.14 12.24
C HIS A 15 26.60 1.30 13.36
N ASN A 16 27.71 0.55 13.32
CA ASN A 16 28.75 0.53 14.36
C ASN A 16 28.18 0.31 15.77
N LEU A 17 27.17 -0.55 15.89
CA LEU A 17 26.55 -0.92 17.17
C LEU A 17 27.26 -2.12 17.78
N SER A 18 27.38 -2.12 19.12
CA SER A 18 27.84 -3.29 19.87
C SER A 18 26.78 -4.39 19.88
N ASN A 19 27.19 -5.65 19.85
CA ASN A 19 26.31 -6.81 20.05
C ASN A 19 25.62 -6.79 21.43
N ASP A 20 26.24 -6.14 22.41
CA ASP A 20 25.72 -6.01 23.77
C ASP A 20 24.82 -4.78 23.95
N VAL A 21 24.47 -4.08 22.87
CA VAL A 21 23.56 -2.92 22.96
C VAL A 21 22.25 -3.35 23.64
N SER A 22 21.91 -2.63 24.72
CA SER A 22 20.67 -2.87 25.45
C SER A 22 19.51 -2.29 24.65
N LYS A 23 18.33 -2.90 24.82
CA LYS A 23 17.10 -2.46 24.16
C LYS A 23 16.78 -0.99 24.41
N SER A 24 16.96 -0.51 25.65
CA SER A 24 16.72 0.89 26.00
C SER A 24 17.72 1.85 25.34
N ALA A 25 19.00 1.46 25.25
CA ALA A 25 20.01 2.25 24.54
C ALA A 25 19.71 2.28 23.03
N PHE A 26 19.33 1.14 22.45
CA PHE A 26 18.93 1.03 21.06
C PHE A 26 17.77 1.97 20.72
N PHE A 27 16.69 1.98 21.50
CA PHE A 27 15.55 2.84 21.21
C PHE A 27 15.86 4.34 21.34
N LYS A 28 16.81 4.73 22.19
CA LYS A 28 17.30 6.11 22.23
C LYS A 28 18.00 6.48 20.91
N LEU A 29 18.91 5.63 20.45
CA LEU A 29 19.64 5.85 19.18
C LEU A 29 18.69 5.92 17.99
N VAL A 30 17.69 5.04 17.93
CA VAL A 30 16.71 5.02 16.83
C VAL A 30 15.85 6.28 16.75
N LYS A 31 15.55 6.91 17.89
CA LYS A 31 14.79 8.18 17.93
C LYS A 31 15.54 9.30 17.21
N GLU A 32 16.86 9.31 17.31
CA GLU A 32 17.75 10.34 16.76
C GLU A 32 18.20 10.00 15.33
N ASP A 33 18.37 8.72 15.01
CA ASP A 33 18.87 8.27 13.71
C ASP A 33 17.76 7.69 12.80
N VAL A 34 17.42 8.44 11.76
CA VAL A 34 16.43 8.05 10.74
C VAL A 34 16.93 6.89 9.87
N ILE A 35 18.23 6.81 9.61
CA ILE A 35 18.85 5.77 8.81
C ILE A 35 18.80 4.45 9.58
N LEU A 36 19.24 4.44 10.84
CA LEU A 36 19.15 3.29 11.74
C LEU A 36 17.71 2.77 11.86
N ARG A 37 16.77 3.67 12.10
CA ARG A 37 15.33 3.36 12.23
C ARG A 37 14.76 2.63 11.02
N ASN A 38 15.04 3.14 9.83
CA ASN A 38 14.51 2.56 8.60
C ASN A 38 15.18 1.22 8.27
N ASP A 39 16.46 1.05 8.57
CA ASP A 39 17.15 -0.23 8.38
C ASP A 39 16.62 -1.31 9.33
N PHE A 40 16.36 -0.96 10.59
CA PHE A 40 15.76 -1.90 11.54
C PHE A 40 14.32 -2.28 11.14
N ALA A 41 13.51 -1.28 10.77
CA ALA A 41 12.14 -1.52 10.30
C ALA A 41 12.12 -2.42 9.05
N TYR A 42 13.07 -2.24 8.13
CA TYR A 42 13.25 -3.11 6.98
C TYR A 42 13.60 -4.53 7.40
N LEU A 43 14.62 -4.70 8.25
CA LEU A 43 15.05 -6.02 8.70
C LEU A 43 13.92 -6.78 9.40
N SER A 44 13.19 -6.10 10.29
CA SER A 44 12.03 -6.68 11.00
C SER A 44 10.92 -7.10 10.04
N LEU A 45 10.65 -6.31 8.99
CA LEU A 45 9.64 -6.67 7.98
C LEU A 45 10.06 -7.90 7.17
N ILE A 46 11.34 -8.01 6.81
CA ILE A 46 11.83 -9.18 6.08
C ILE A 46 11.73 -10.43 6.96
N ASP A 47 12.14 -10.34 8.23
CA ASP A 47 12.02 -11.43 9.20
C ASP A 47 10.55 -11.89 9.36
N ASP A 48 9.61 -10.94 9.50
CA ASP A 48 8.17 -11.24 9.55
C ASP A 48 7.66 -11.98 8.32
N LEU A 49 8.13 -11.58 7.14
CA LEU A 49 7.77 -12.24 5.90
C LEU A 49 8.36 -13.65 5.82
N GLU A 50 9.62 -13.84 6.21
CA GLU A 50 10.28 -15.15 6.23
C GLU A 50 9.57 -16.10 7.20
N ILE A 51 9.20 -15.64 8.39
CA ILE A 51 8.38 -16.39 9.36
C ILE A 51 7.01 -16.73 8.78
N PHE A 52 6.35 -15.75 8.14
CA PHE A 52 5.02 -15.98 7.55
C PHE A 52 5.04 -17.02 6.43
N PHE A 53 6.12 -17.04 5.65
CA PHE A 53 6.27 -17.98 4.53
C PHE A 53 6.91 -19.31 4.93
N ASP A 54 7.57 -19.36 6.08
CA ASP A 54 8.35 -20.49 6.59
C ASP A 54 9.55 -20.86 5.68
N TYR A 55 10.19 -19.86 5.10
CA TYR A 55 11.45 -20.00 4.35
C TYR A 55 12.10 -18.65 4.05
N LYS A 56 13.40 -18.69 3.72
CA LYS A 56 14.19 -17.52 3.36
C LYS A 56 13.68 -16.84 2.09
N LEU A 57 13.47 -15.53 2.15
CA LEU A 57 12.99 -14.74 1.03
C LEU A 57 14.09 -14.50 -0.01
N ILE A 58 13.72 -14.56 -1.28
CA ILE A 58 14.52 -14.09 -2.41
C ILE A 58 13.95 -12.73 -2.79
N LEU A 59 14.60 -11.66 -2.36
CA LEU A 59 14.07 -10.30 -2.42
C LEU A 59 13.81 -9.81 -3.85
N ASP A 60 14.63 -10.22 -4.82
CA ASP A 60 14.47 -9.83 -6.23
C ASP A 60 13.41 -10.64 -6.98
N LYS A 61 12.82 -11.66 -6.33
CA LYS A 61 11.82 -12.51 -6.94
C LYS A 61 10.45 -11.86 -6.93
N LYS A 62 9.66 -12.16 -7.95
CA LYS A 62 8.34 -11.54 -8.14
C LYS A 62 7.39 -11.85 -6.99
N ILE A 63 6.54 -10.88 -6.63
CA ILE A 63 5.49 -11.02 -5.61
C ILE A 63 4.56 -12.20 -5.94
N ASP A 64 4.27 -12.41 -7.23
CA ASP A 64 3.45 -13.51 -7.73
C ASP A 64 3.99 -14.90 -7.34
N HIS A 65 5.29 -15.03 -7.07
CA HIS A 65 5.89 -16.27 -6.57
C HIS A 65 5.42 -16.60 -5.14
N TYR A 66 5.36 -15.58 -4.28
CA TYR A 66 5.00 -15.72 -2.87
C TYR A 66 3.50 -15.65 -2.63
N PHE A 67 2.82 -14.82 -3.44
CA PHE A 67 1.39 -14.59 -3.44
C PHE A 67 0.80 -14.97 -4.81
N PRO A 68 0.66 -16.28 -5.10
CA PRO A 68 0.13 -16.77 -6.37
C PRO A 68 -1.28 -16.25 -6.61
N LYS A 69 -1.64 -15.98 -7.87
CA LYS A 69 -2.94 -15.42 -8.27
C LYS A 69 -4.11 -16.19 -7.65
N ARG A 70 -4.03 -17.53 -7.65
CA ARG A 70 -5.00 -18.40 -6.98
C ARG A 70 -4.82 -18.32 -5.47
N GLY A 71 -5.82 -17.81 -4.77
CA GLY A 71 -5.79 -17.67 -3.31
C GLY A 71 -5.02 -16.45 -2.78
N ARG A 72 -4.49 -15.59 -3.67
CA ARG A 72 -3.76 -14.35 -3.32
C ARG A 72 -4.46 -13.57 -2.22
N HIS A 73 -5.74 -13.27 -2.40
CA HIS A 73 -6.53 -12.47 -1.47
C HIS A 73 -6.55 -13.08 -0.05
N LYS A 74 -6.77 -14.40 0.07
CA LYS A 74 -6.82 -15.07 1.37
C LYS A 74 -5.45 -15.05 2.05
N LYS A 75 -4.38 -15.33 1.30
CA LYS A 75 -3.00 -15.32 1.82
C LYS A 75 -2.55 -13.91 2.20
N TRP A 76 -2.90 -12.91 1.38
CA TRP A 76 -2.62 -11.51 1.65
C TRP A 76 -3.33 -11.01 2.89
N LYS A 77 -4.64 -11.29 3.01
CA LYS A 77 -5.42 -10.93 4.20
C LYS A 77 -4.84 -11.53 5.47
N ARG A 78 -4.42 -12.81 5.43
CA ARG A 78 -3.71 -13.46 6.55
C ARG A 78 -2.43 -12.72 6.93
N PHE A 79 -1.64 -12.32 5.93
CA PHE A 79 -0.42 -11.53 6.17
C PHE A 79 -0.73 -10.15 6.77
N GLN A 80 -1.78 -9.49 6.29
CA GLN A 80 -2.24 -8.21 6.84
C GLN A 80 -2.71 -8.33 8.29
N GLU A 81 -3.41 -9.41 8.63
CA GLU A 81 -3.89 -9.68 9.99
C GLU A 81 -2.75 -10.07 10.95
N SER A 82 -1.70 -10.73 10.45
CA SER A 82 -0.54 -11.10 11.27
C SER A 82 0.43 -9.95 11.50
N SER A 83 0.39 -8.90 10.68
CA SER A 83 1.30 -7.76 10.80
C SER A 83 0.65 -6.62 11.58
N LYS A 84 1.41 -5.99 12.47
CA LYS A 84 0.99 -4.73 13.10
C LYS A 84 0.96 -3.57 12.07
N LEU A 85 1.60 -3.73 10.91
CA LEU A 85 1.80 -2.65 9.93
C LEU A 85 0.57 -2.36 9.06
N ILE A 86 0.50 -1.10 8.62
CA ILE A 86 -0.42 -0.60 7.62
C ILE A 86 -0.04 -1.18 6.25
N ILE A 87 -0.64 -2.30 5.87
CA ILE A 87 -0.42 -2.90 4.55
C ILE A 87 -1.62 -2.58 3.65
N ALA A 88 -1.38 -1.96 2.49
CA ALA A 88 -2.41 -1.68 1.49
C ALA A 88 -2.91 -2.97 0.81
N ASP A 89 -4.12 -2.96 0.27
CA ASP A 89 -4.66 -4.14 -0.42
C ASP A 89 -3.97 -4.34 -1.78
N LEU A 90 -3.77 -5.60 -2.16
CA LEU A 90 -3.15 -5.99 -3.44
C LEU A 90 -4.09 -5.75 -4.64
N THR A 91 -5.36 -5.47 -4.40
CA THR A 91 -6.42 -5.43 -5.42
C THR A 91 -6.44 -4.09 -6.17
N GLY A 92 -5.46 -3.87 -7.05
CA GLY A 92 -5.29 -2.58 -7.73
C GLY A 92 -6.06 -2.25 -8.98
N ASN A 93 -6.70 -3.23 -9.62
CA ASN A 93 -7.25 -2.99 -10.96
C ASN A 93 -8.76 -2.88 -11.04
N LYS A 94 -9.52 -3.25 -10.00
CA LYS A 94 -10.99 -3.25 -10.13
C LYS A 94 -11.60 -1.86 -10.07
N ILE A 95 -11.07 -0.96 -9.24
CA ILE A 95 -11.64 0.39 -9.07
C ILE A 95 -11.30 1.29 -10.26
N LYS A 96 -10.07 1.24 -10.79
CA LYS A 96 -9.71 1.98 -12.02
C LYS A 96 -10.53 1.52 -13.22
N SER A 97 -10.74 0.21 -13.36
CA SER A 97 -11.59 -0.36 -14.41
C SER A 97 -13.05 0.06 -14.25
N LEU A 98 -13.58 0.08 -13.02
CA LEU A 98 -14.94 0.57 -12.76
C LEU A 98 -15.10 2.06 -13.09
N ILE A 99 -14.15 2.92 -12.68
CA ILE A 99 -14.18 4.35 -13.02
C ILE A 99 -14.10 4.55 -14.53
N PHE A 100 -13.22 3.82 -15.21
CA PHE A 100 -13.10 3.86 -16.67
C PHE A 100 -14.39 3.39 -17.36
N PHE A 101 -15.02 2.32 -16.85
CA PHE A 101 -16.29 1.80 -17.35
C PHE A 101 -17.41 2.84 -17.16
N VAL A 102 -17.51 3.45 -15.98
CA VAL A 102 -18.49 4.52 -15.73
C VAL A 102 -18.27 5.71 -16.67
N MET A 103 -17.02 6.15 -16.86
CA MET A 103 -16.71 7.23 -17.81
C MET A 103 -17.05 6.86 -19.25
N PHE A 104 -16.79 5.63 -19.66
CA PHE A 104 -17.14 5.12 -20.99
C PHE A 104 -18.65 5.14 -21.22
N PHE A 105 -19.46 4.71 -20.24
CA PHE A 105 -20.92 4.74 -20.35
C PHE A 105 -21.47 6.17 -20.35
N ILE A 106 -20.89 7.10 -19.59
CA ILE A 106 -21.28 8.52 -19.63
C ILE A 106 -20.98 9.12 -21.02
N MET A 107 -19.78 8.89 -21.56
CA MET A 107 -19.42 9.34 -22.91
C MET A 107 -20.32 8.74 -23.98
N LEU A 108 -20.61 7.44 -23.90
CA LEU A 108 -21.47 6.74 -24.85
C LEU A 108 -22.91 7.28 -24.79
N PHE A 109 -23.43 7.54 -23.58
CA PHE A 109 -24.75 8.11 -23.39
C PHE A 109 -24.84 9.52 -23.97
N LEU A 110 -23.85 10.38 -23.73
CA LEU A 110 -23.78 11.72 -24.32
C LEU A 110 -23.68 11.68 -25.86
N LEU A 111 -22.96 10.71 -26.42
CA LEU A 111 -22.83 10.53 -27.86
C LEU A 111 -24.15 10.09 -28.50
N VAL A 112 -24.85 9.13 -27.87
CA VAL A 112 -26.17 8.66 -28.32
C VAL A 112 -27.22 9.77 -28.19
N ASP A 113 -27.23 10.49 -27.07
CA ASP A 113 -28.11 11.65 -26.86
C ASP A 113 -27.85 12.74 -27.91
N PHE A 114 -26.58 13.05 -28.20
CA PHE A 114 -26.20 13.98 -29.27
C PHE A 114 -26.67 13.49 -30.66
N MET A 115 -26.49 12.22 -31.00
CA MET A 115 -26.88 11.68 -32.32
C MET A 115 -28.40 11.61 -32.52
N ILE A 116 -29.18 11.33 -31.46
CA ILE A 116 -30.65 11.29 -31.55
C ILE A 116 -31.24 12.70 -31.68
N ASN A 117 -30.60 13.70 -31.07
CA ASN A 117 -31.19 15.01 -30.86
C ASN A 117 -30.72 16.10 -31.86
N THR A 118 -29.67 15.90 -32.64
CA THR A 118 -28.97 16.98 -33.37
C THR A 118 -29.64 17.55 -34.63
N ARG A 119 -30.85 17.13 -35.02
CA ARG A 119 -31.60 17.89 -36.04
C ARG A 119 -32.53 18.97 -35.48
N ASP A 120 -33.09 18.78 -34.28
CA ASP A 120 -34.06 19.71 -33.69
C ASP A 120 -33.62 20.33 -32.36
N LEU A 121 -32.67 19.74 -31.61
CA LEU A 121 -32.30 20.26 -30.29
C LEU A 121 -31.51 21.57 -30.32
N PHE A 122 -30.76 21.88 -31.37
CA PHE A 122 -30.00 23.14 -31.41
C PHE A 122 -30.96 24.35 -31.51
N ALA A 123 -32.03 24.22 -32.29
CA ALA A 123 -33.08 25.23 -32.40
C ALA A 123 -33.93 25.31 -31.11
N PHE A 124 -34.25 24.17 -30.51
CA PHE A 124 -35.00 24.10 -29.25
C PHE A 124 -34.21 24.65 -28.04
N ALA A 125 -32.89 24.43 -27.99
CA ALA A 125 -32.00 24.91 -26.94
C ALA A 125 -31.88 26.44 -26.90
N ILE A 126 -31.91 27.09 -28.06
CA ILE A 126 -31.90 28.55 -28.17
C ILE A 126 -33.25 29.14 -27.73
N MET A 127 -34.37 28.45 -27.97
CA MET A 127 -35.71 28.92 -27.59
C MET A 127 -36.09 28.66 -26.13
N HIS A 128 -35.55 27.61 -25.49
CA HIS A 128 -35.90 27.24 -24.12
C HIS A 128 -34.65 26.99 -23.25
N PRO A 129 -33.93 28.05 -22.83
CA PRO A 129 -32.73 27.89 -22.02
C PRO A 129 -32.99 27.23 -20.65
N GLY A 130 -34.22 27.32 -20.13
CA GLY A 130 -34.62 26.72 -18.84
C GLY A 130 -34.89 25.22 -18.87
N THR A 131 -35.01 24.57 -20.04
CA THR A 131 -35.14 23.11 -20.10
C THR A 131 -33.79 22.40 -19.99
N PHE A 132 -32.67 23.09 -20.26
CA PHE A 132 -31.31 22.55 -20.09
C PHE A 132 -30.86 22.50 -18.63
N THR A 133 -31.49 23.26 -17.74
CA THR A 133 -31.18 23.22 -16.30
C THR A 133 -31.53 21.88 -15.65
N ILE A 134 -32.54 21.15 -16.15
CA ILE A 134 -32.96 19.86 -15.56
C ILE A 134 -31.95 18.74 -15.90
N PRO A 135 -31.53 18.54 -17.16
CA PRO A 135 -30.43 17.63 -17.50
C PRO A 135 -29.11 18.01 -16.81
N LEU A 136 -28.79 19.31 -16.73
CA LEU A 136 -27.57 19.79 -16.06
C LEU A 136 -27.60 19.47 -14.56
N LEU A 137 -28.74 19.67 -13.89
CA LEU A 137 -28.93 19.28 -12.50
C LEU A 137 -28.82 17.76 -12.33
N LEU A 138 -29.39 16.96 -13.23
CA LEU A 138 -29.26 15.50 -13.23
C LEU A 138 -27.80 15.04 -13.37
N ILE A 139 -27.00 15.71 -14.20
CA ILE A 139 -25.55 15.46 -14.32
C ILE A 139 -24.84 15.84 -13.02
N ILE A 140 -25.12 17.01 -12.45
CA ILE A 140 -24.53 17.46 -11.18
C ILE A 140 -24.89 16.50 -10.04
N PHE A 141 -26.16 16.09 -9.91
CA PHE A 141 -26.61 15.10 -8.93
C PHE A 141 -25.98 13.73 -9.16
N SER A 142 -25.77 13.34 -10.42
CA SER A 142 -25.07 12.09 -10.76
C SER A 142 -23.59 12.14 -10.40
N ILE A 143 -22.91 13.27 -10.60
CA ILE A 143 -21.52 13.50 -10.18
C ILE A 143 -21.40 13.51 -8.65
N ILE A 144 -22.32 14.20 -7.95
CA ILE A 144 -22.36 14.24 -6.49
C ILE A 144 -22.69 12.84 -5.93
N GLY A 145 -23.65 12.14 -6.52
CA GLY A 145 -24.05 10.78 -6.16
C GLY A 145 -22.91 9.79 -6.37
N LEU A 146 -22.20 9.86 -7.51
CA LEU A 146 -20.98 9.10 -7.74
C LEU A 146 -19.89 9.44 -6.73
N ASN A 147 -19.67 10.72 -6.42
CA ASN A 147 -18.69 11.13 -5.42
C ASN A 147 -19.05 10.60 -4.01
N GLN A 148 -20.34 10.56 -3.66
CA GLN A 148 -20.80 9.94 -2.42
C GLN A 148 -20.65 8.43 -2.43
N ILE A 149 -20.97 7.75 -3.54
CA ILE A 149 -20.79 6.30 -3.70
C ILE A 149 -19.29 5.95 -3.62
N VAL A 150 -18.42 6.69 -4.29
CA VAL A 150 -16.95 6.59 -4.21
C VAL A 150 -16.48 6.75 -2.75
N LYS A 151 -16.98 7.75 -2.03
CA LYS A 151 -16.68 7.93 -0.59
C LYS A 151 -17.21 6.78 0.27
N LYS A 152 -18.41 6.26 -0.02
CA LYS A 152 -19.12 5.22 0.76
C LYS A 152 -18.62 3.79 0.47
N ILE A 153 -18.08 3.54 -0.72
CA ILE A 153 -17.38 2.29 -1.12
C ILE A 153 -16.03 2.15 -0.37
N GLY A 154 -15.61 3.13 0.41
CA GLY A 154 -14.40 3.00 1.23
C GLY A 154 -13.12 3.30 0.46
N LEU A 155 -13.15 4.20 -0.52
CA LEU A 155 -11.93 4.80 -1.10
C LEU A 155 -11.10 5.60 -0.09
N ASN A 156 -11.54 5.67 1.17
CA ASN A 156 -10.83 6.34 2.26
C ASN A 156 -9.77 5.50 2.96
N LYS A 157 -9.47 4.27 2.52
CA LYS A 157 -8.34 3.51 3.06
C LYS A 157 -7.50 2.85 1.97
N ARG A 158 -6.48 3.61 1.54
CA ARG A 158 -5.26 3.17 0.85
C ARG A 158 -5.50 2.82 -0.62
N PHE A 159 -5.05 3.73 -1.49
CA PHE A 159 -4.89 3.43 -2.91
C PHE A 159 -4.16 2.10 -3.09
N PRO A 160 -4.57 1.29 -4.06
CA PRO A 160 -3.91 0.03 -4.28
C PRO A 160 -2.45 0.20 -4.68
N LEU A 161 -1.65 -0.79 -4.32
CA LEU A 161 -0.21 -0.81 -4.58
C LEU A 161 0.06 -0.76 -6.09
N ASN A 162 0.45 0.42 -6.58
CA ASN A 162 1.13 0.55 -7.88
C ASN A 162 2.58 0.10 -7.65
N TYR A 163 2.86 -1.17 -7.86
CA TYR A 163 4.22 -1.69 -7.81
C TYR A 163 5.01 -1.10 -8.97
N ARG A 164 5.93 -0.17 -8.68
CA ARG A 164 6.98 0.20 -9.64
C ARG A 164 7.93 -0.97 -9.89
N ASP A 165 8.09 -1.85 -8.89
CA ASP A 165 8.84 -3.10 -8.98
C ASP A 165 7.96 -4.25 -8.48
N GLU A 166 7.61 -5.22 -9.35
CA GLU A 166 6.81 -6.41 -9.00
C GLU A 166 7.58 -7.41 -8.10
N THR A 167 8.57 -6.97 -7.33
CA THR A 167 9.46 -7.83 -6.52
C THR A 167 9.15 -7.74 -5.03
N MET A 168 9.58 -8.74 -4.25
CA MET A 168 9.46 -8.71 -2.79
C MET A 168 10.19 -7.52 -2.15
N LYS A 169 11.33 -7.13 -2.72
CA LYS A 169 12.08 -5.94 -2.33
C LYS A 169 11.26 -4.66 -2.53
N GLY A 170 10.64 -4.51 -3.71
CA GLY A 170 9.74 -3.40 -4.02
C GLY A 170 8.54 -3.34 -3.08
N LEU A 171 7.96 -4.52 -2.77
CA LEU A 171 6.88 -4.63 -1.80
C LEU A 171 7.30 -4.15 -0.41
N ALA A 172 8.42 -4.63 0.10
CA ALA A 172 8.92 -4.25 1.41
C ALA A 172 9.11 -2.72 1.53
N PHE A 173 9.73 -2.09 0.52
CA PHE A 173 9.89 -0.64 0.50
C PHE A 173 8.57 0.12 0.51
N LYS A 174 7.59 -0.40 -0.23
CA LYS A 174 6.29 0.25 -0.30
C LYS A 174 5.54 0.16 1.02
N ILE A 175 5.56 -1.01 1.68
CA ILE A 175 5.02 -1.16 3.05
C ILE A 175 5.69 -0.18 4.00
N LEU A 176 7.02 -0.10 4.01
CA LEU A 176 7.74 0.83 4.90
C LEU A 176 7.39 2.30 4.61
N THR A 177 7.27 2.65 3.33
CA THR A 177 6.88 4.00 2.90
C THR A 177 5.48 4.36 3.41
N ASP A 178 4.53 3.45 3.27
CA ASP A 178 3.15 3.65 3.73
C ASP A 178 3.04 3.68 5.26
N ASN A 179 4.03 3.12 5.97
CA ASN A 179 4.13 3.12 7.44
C ASN A 179 5.10 4.19 8.00
N ARG A 180 5.64 5.08 7.17
CA ARG A 180 6.72 5.99 7.58
C ARG A 180 6.39 6.81 8.82
N ASN A 181 5.16 7.28 8.96
CA ASN A 181 4.73 8.06 10.12
C ASN A 181 4.71 7.21 11.39
N ASN A 182 4.14 6.00 11.34
CA ASN A 182 4.13 5.08 12.48
C ASN A 182 5.55 4.66 12.86
N ILE A 183 6.41 4.37 11.86
CA ILE A 183 7.83 4.08 12.08
C ILE A 183 8.53 5.30 12.71
N LYS A 184 8.15 6.53 12.37
CA LYS A 184 8.78 7.73 12.93
C LYS A 184 8.34 8.01 14.36
N TYR A 185 7.03 7.94 14.63
CA TYR A 185 6.43 8.45 15.87
C TYR A 185 6.14 7.35 16.90
N ASP A 186 5.83 6.13 16.46
CA ASP A 186 5.41 5.01 17.31
C ASP A 186 6.41 3.84 17.28
N PHE A 187 7.66 4.08 16.87
CA PHE A 187 8.65 3.03 16.62
C PHE A 187 8.74 1.99 17.75
N GLU A 188 8.88 2.48 18.99
CA GLU A 188 9.01 1.64 20.19
C GLU A 188 7.81 0.70 20.31
N ASN A 189 6.58 1.19 20.17
CA ASN A 189 5.36 0.38 20.25
C ASN A 189 5.29 -0.72 19.18
N PHE A 190 5.81 -0.47 17.97
CA PHE A 190 5.76 -1.43 16.87
C PHE A 190 6.85 -2.50 16.96
N TYR A 191 8.03 -2.13 17.47
CA TYR A 191 9.25 -2.91 17.35
C TYR A 191 9.82 -3.38 18.69
N ASP A 192 9.15 -3.10 19.81
CA ASP A 192 9.58 -3.50 21.16
C ASP A 192 9.96 -4.98 21.25
N ASP A 193 9.06 -5.85 20.78
CA ASP A 193 9.26 -7.30 20.79
C ASP A 193 10.28 -7.75 19.73
N LYS A 194 10.42 -7.00 18.64
CA LYS A 194 11.21 -7.38 17.46
C LYS A 194 12.71 -7.31 17.72
N PHE A 195 13.16 -6.36 18.54
CA PHE A 195 14.57 -6.24 18.88
C PHE A 195 15.10 -7.49 19.58
N GLU A 196 14.38 -7.98 20.59
CA GLU A 196 14.76 -9.18 21.34
C GLU A 196 14.67 -10.45 20.48
N LEU A 197 13.65 -10.56 19.63
CA LEU A 197 13.49 -11.70 18.72
C LEU A 197 14.66 -11.80 17.74
N LEU A 198 15.04 -10.68 17.11
CA LEU A 198 16.17 -10.65 16.17
C LEU A 198 17.51 -10.93 16.86
N LYS A 199 17.70 -10.38 18.07
CA LYS A 199 18.91 -10.64 18.87
C LYS A 199 19.02 -12.11 19.26
N LYS A 200 17.92 -12.73 19.70
CA LYS A 200 17.89 -14.16 20.04
C LYS A 200 18.11 -15.05 18.82
N ALA A 201 17.52 -14.70 17.68
CA ALA A 201 17.70 -15.43 16.43
C ALA A 201 19.17 -15.41 15.95
N GLN A 202 19.89 -14.30 16.17
CA GLN A 202 21.34 -14.25 15.94
C GLN A 202 22.08 -15.23 16.86
N MET A 203 21.85 -15.16 18.18
CA MET A 203 22.57 -16.00 19.14
C MET A 203 22.40 -17.50 18.86
N ASN A 204 21.21 -17.92 18.43
CA ASN A 204 20.97 -19.32 18.09
C ASN A 204 21.73 -19.77 16.83
N ARG A 205 21.97 -18.88 15.86
CA ARG A 205 22.73 -19.17 14.63
C ARG A 205 24.24 -19.20 14.85
N GLU A 206 24.73 -18.62 15.94
CA GLU A 206 26.15 -18.68 16.33
C GLU A 206 26.51 -19.98 17.07
N LEU A 207 25.49 -20.76 17.49
CA LEU A 207 25.65 -22.02 18.23
C LEU A 207 25.51 -23.28 17.34
N GLU A 208 25.11 -23.11 16.08
CA GLU A 208 25.06 -24.16 15.04
C GLU A 208 26.34 -24.16 14.19
#